data_AF-A0A7X8PS16-F1
#
_entry.id   AF-A0A7X8PS16-F1
#
_cell.length_a   1.000
_cell.length_b   1.000
_cell.length_c   1.000
_cell.angle_alpha   90.00
_cell.angle_beta   90.00
_cell.angle_gamma   90.00
#
_symmetry.space_group_name_H-M   'P 1'
#
loop_
_entity.id
_entity.type
_entity.pdbx_description
1 polymer ?
#
loop_
_entity_poly.entity_id
_entity_poly.type
_entity_poly.pdbx_seq_one_letter_code
_entity_poly.pdbx_strand_id
1 'polypeptide(L)'
;MKTLNRAITSILLFIAINSFSIVYFSTKRWIALPLAAVFFLIVNITPTFKKQTSFRIKILSDGAELLRLFLVTTLLSFMYMSFIWIKALVAGSHVFMISLVIVILAGSVLFWNGIIRVYCTSVQLGIKWRITGIVCGWMPIVNIYVLVKIIKIVLEEAEFETNKLELNMARKDKNICKTRYPLLLVHGVFFRDSRFFNYWGRIPSELKKNGAVIFYGQQQSAASVKACGEELAERIKSIVDDTGCEKVNIIAHSKGGLD
;
A
#
# COMPACT_ATOMS: atom_id res chain seq x y z
N MET A 1 -12.68 -4.00 -0.21
CA MET A 1 -14.14 -3.77 -0.37
C MET A 1 -14.80 -5.09 -0.80
N LYS A 2 -15.94 -5.47 -0.21
CA LYS A 2 -16.70 -6.65 -0.67
C LYS A 2 -17.09 -6.45 -2.15
N THR A 3 -17.05 -7.51 -2.95
CA THR A 3 -17.28 -7.46 -4.41
C THR A 3 -18.60 -6.77 -4.78
N LEU A 4 -19.65 -6.99 -3.98
CA LEU A 4 -20.96 -6.34 -4.15
C LEU A 4 -20.92 -4.82 -3.96
N ASN A 5 -20.29 -4.34 -2.88
CA ASN A 5 -20.16 -2.91 -2.63
C ASN A 5 -19.38 -2.22 -3.76
N ARG A 6 -18.35 -2.89 -4.29
CA ARG A 6 -17.60 -2.39 -5.44
C ARG A 6 -18.48 -2.24 -6.67
N ALA A 7 -19.26 -3.26 -7.02
CA ALA A 7 -20.14 -3.21 -8.18
C ALA A 7 -21.13 -2.04 -8.07
N ILE A 8 -21.73 -1.85 -6.90
CA ILE A 8 -22.62 -0.72 -6.62
C ILE A 8 -21.87 0.61 -6.78
N THR A 9 -20.70 0.77 -6.17
CA THR A 9 -19.89 1.99 -6.29
C THR A 9 -19.51 2.28 -7.75
N SER A 10 -19.11 1.27 -8.52
CA SER A 10 -18.78 1.42 -9.94
C SER A 10 -19.98 1.90 -10.77
N ILE A 11 -21.16 1.33 -10.53
CA ILE A 11 -22.40 1.73 -11.23
C ILE A 11 -22.78 3.16 -10.86
N LEU A 12 -22.81 3.49 -9.57
CA LEU A 12 -23.14 4.83 -9.10
C LEU A 12 -22.13 5.88 -9.61
N LEU A 13 -20.85 5.53 -9.66
CA LEU A 13 -19.80 6.41 -10.16
C LEU A 13 -19.92 6.61 -11.67
N PHE A 14 -20.21 5.55 -12.43
CA PHE A 14 -20.50 5.64 -13.86
C PHE A 14 -21.70 6.57 -14.12
N ILE A 15 -22.80 6.41 -13.36
CA ILE A 15 -23.98 7.30 -13.46
C ILE A 15 -23.60 8.73 -13.11
N ALA A 16 -22.79 8.94 -12.06
CA ALA A 16 -22.37 10.27 -11.64
C ALA A 16 -21.53 10.97 -12.72
N ILE A 17 -20.56 10.27 -13.32
CA ILE A 17 -19.69 10.80 -14.39
C ILE A 17 -20.51 11.14 -15.64
N ASN A 18 -21.49 10.30 -16.00
CA ASN A 18 -22.31 10.48 -17.20
C ASN A 18 -23.62 11.25 -16.92
N SER A 19 -23.75 11.84 -15.73
CA SER A 19 -25.02 12.42 -15.24
C SER A 19 -25.55 13.55 -16.11
N PHE A 20 -24.67 14.35 -16.73
CA PHE A 20 -25.06 15.45 -17.62
C PHE A 20 -25.89 14.97 -18.81
N SER A 21 -25.36 14.04 -19.63
CA SER A 21 -26.11 13.48 -20.77
C SER A 21 -27.30 12.63 -20.33
N ILE A 22 -27.20 11.91 -19.21
CA ILE A 22 -28.33 11.12 -18.68
C ILE A 22 -29.50 12.04 -18.34
N VAL A 23 -29.25 13.14 -17.62
CA VAL A 23 -30.30 14.10 -17.24
C VAL A 23 -30.87 14.79 -18.48
N TYR A 24 -30.01 15.18 -19.43
CA TYR A 24 -30.44 15.85 -20.65
C TYR A 24 -31.40 14.99 -21.49
N PHE A 25 -31.08 13.70 -21.69
CA PHE A 25 -31.83 12.82 -22.58
C PHE A 25 -32.97 12.00 -21.92
N SER A 26 -33.07 11.95 -20.59
CA SER A 26 -34.14 11.16 -19.92
C SER A 26 -35.05 11.98 -19.03
N THR A 27 -34.55 12.43 -17.87
CA THR A 27 -35.41 12.89 -16.76
C THR A 27 -35.61 14.41 -16.73
N LYS A 28 -34.69 15.19 -17.32
CA LYS A 28 -34.59 16.66 -17.16
C LYS A 28 -34.57 17.13 -15.70
N ARG A 29 -34.27 16.24 -14.75
CA ARG A 29 -34.15 16.55 -13.31
C ARG A 29 -32.73 17.02 -12.98
N TRP A 30 -32.45 18.29 -13.24
CA TRP A 30 -31.13 18.91 -13.05
C TRP A 30 -30.60 18.87 -11.60
N ILE A 31 -31.48 18.68 -10.61
CA ILE A 31 -31.10 18.48 -9.19
C ILE A 31 -30.24 17.23 -8.95
N ALA A 32 -30.19 16.29 -9.92
CA ALA A 32 -29.31 15.13 -9.83
C ALA A 32 -27.82 15.45 -10.03
N LEU A 33 -27.47 16.56 -10.69
CA LEU A 33 -26.06 16.90 -10.99
C LEU A 33 -25.24 17.24 -9.72
N PRO A 34 -25.72 18.08 -8.79
CA PRO A 34 -25.00 18.34 -7.54
C PRO A 34 -24.81 17.06 -6.71
N LEU A 35 -25.81 16.18 -6.66
CA LEU A 35 -25.71 14.90 -5.94
C LEU A 35 -24.66 13.98 -6.57
N ALA A 36 -24.61 13.90 -7.89
CA ALA A 36 -23.58 13.18 -8.63
C ALA A 36 -22.18 13.75 -8.35
N ALA A 37 -22.03 15.07 -8.34
CA ALA A 37 -20.77 15.74 -8.02
C ALA A 37 -20.30 15.46 -6.58
N VAL A 38 -21.20 15.55 -5.60
CA VAL A 38 -20.89 15.21 -4.20
C VAL A 38 -20.46 13.75 -4.08
N PHE A 39 -21.18 12.82 -4.71
CA PHE A 39 -20.80 11.41 -4.69
C PHE A 39 -19.42 11.18 -5.32
N PHE A 40 -19.13 11.82 -6.45
CA PHE A 40 -17.82 11.78 -7.11
C PHE A 40 -16.68 12.27 -6.19
N LEU A 41 -16.90 13.36 -5.45
CA LEU A 41 -15.95 13.88 -4.48
C LEU A 41 -15.72 12.91 -3.32
N ILE A 42 -16.79 12.33 -2.76
CA ILE A 42 -16.70 11.34 -1.67
C ILE A 42 -15.87 10.13 -2.12
N VAL A 43 -16.11 9.60 -3.32
CA VAL A 43 -15.35 8.48 -3.87
C VAL A 43 -13.88 8.85 -4.04
N ASN A 44 -13.56 10.09 -4.46
CA ASN A 44 -12.18 10.56 -4.56
C ASN A 44 -11.48 10.67 -3.20
N ILE A 45 -12.20 10.90 -2.11
CA ILE A 45 -11.62 10.98 -0.76
C ILE A 45 -11.46 9.57 -0.17
N THR A 46 -12.51 8.77 -0.16
CA THR A 46 -12.58 7.48 0.58
C THR A 46 -13.24 6.35 -0.24
N PRO A 47 -12.62 5.92 -1.34
CA PRO A 47 -13.20 5.00 -2.33
C PRO A 47 -13.56 3.62 -1.78
N THR A 48 -12.81 3.08 -0.80
CA THR A 48 -13.10 1.74 -0.26
C THR A 48 -14.21 1.72 0.78
N PHE A 49 -14.58 2.89 1.33
CA PHE A 49 -15.49 3.05 2.47
C PHE A 49 -15.19 2.11 3.65
N LYS A 50 -13.93 1.65 3.79
CA LYS A 50 -13.50 0.69 4.82
C LYS A 50 -12.54 1.38 5.79
N LYS A 51 -12.73 1.14 7.09
CA LYS A 51 -11.69 1.44 8.08
C LYS A 51 -10.53 0.46 7.89
N GLN A 52 -9.31 0.98 7.98
CA GLN A 52 -8.10 0.18 7.85
C GLN A 52 -7.25 0.32 9.12
N THR A 53 -6.41 -0.69 9.36
CA THR A 53 -5.57 -0.83 10.55
C THR A 53 -4.48 0.24 10.65
N SER A 54 -4.08 0.83 9.51
CA SER A 54 -3.19 1.99 9.49
C SER A 54 -3.58 2.99 8.41
N PHE A 55 -3.22 4.27 8.62
CA PHE A 55 -3.46 5.35 7.66
C PHE A 55 -2.73 5.13 6.33
N ARG A 56 -1.49 4.63 6.39
CA ARG A 56 -0.69 4.28 5.20
C ARG A 56 -1.40 3.22 4.34
N ILE A 57 -1.85 2.13 4.96
CA ILE A 57 -2.60 1.07 4.26
C ILE A 57 -3.91 1.62 3.69
N LYS A 58 -4.57 2.55 4.40
CA LYS A 58 -5.76 3.22 3.88
C LYS A 58 -5.46 3.97 2.58
N ILE A 59 -4.47 4.86 2.57
CA ILE A 59 -4.08 5.61 1.36
C ILE A 59 -3.74 4.66 0.21
N LEU A 60 -2.96 3.61 0.50
CA LEU A 60 -2.52 2.63 -0.47
C LEU A 60 -3.68 1.86 -1.10
N SER A 61 -4.56 1.29 -0.25
CA SER A 61 -5.74 0.55 -0.70
C SER A 61 -6.76 1.43 -1.40
N ASP A 62 -6.94 2.67 -0.94
CA ASP A 62 -7.84 3.64 -1.57
C ASP A 62 -7.30 4.07 -2.95
N GLY A 63 -5.99 4.30 -3.07
CA GLY A 63 -5.36 4.59 -4.35
C GLY A 63 -5.54 3.47 -5.37
N ALA A 64 -5.33 2.21 -4.97
CA ALA A 64 -5.57 1.06 -5.83
C ALA A 64 -7.06 0.89 -6.22
N GLU A 65 -7.99 1.20 -5.32
CA GLU A 65 -9.42 1.14 -5.62
C GLU A 65 -9.84 2.26 -6.60
N LEU A 66 -9.28 3.47 -6.50
CA LEU A 66 -9.49 4.53 -7.51
C LEU A 66 -9.04 4.11 -8.91
N LEU A 67 -7.88 3.47 -9.03
CA LEU A 67 -7.38 2.99 -10.32
C LEU A 67 -8.25 1.87 -10.91
N ARG A 68 -8.81 1.00 -10.07
CA ARG A 68 -9.79 -0.01 -10.49
C ARG A 68 -11.10 0.64 -10.95
N LEU A 69 -11.61 1.58 -10.17
CA LEU A 69 -12.83 2.32 -10.51
C LEU A 69 -12.63 3.05 -11.83
N PHE A 70 -11.49 3.72 -12.04
CA PHE A 70 -11.10 4.35 -13.30
C PHE A 70 -11.16 3.38 -14.48
N LEU A 71 -10.57 2.18 -14.38
CA LEU A 71 -10.61 1.19 -15.47
C LEU A 71 -12.04 0.77 -15.82
N VAL A 72 -12.87 0.49 -14.81
CA VAL A 72 -14.25 0.04 -15.01
C VAL A 72 -15.11 1.18 -15.56
N THR A 73 -15.06 2.37 -14.97
CA THR A 73 -15.91 3.50 -15.40
C THR A 73 -15.48 4.05 -16.75
N THR A 74 -14.20 4.00 -17.11
CA THR A 74 -13.73 4.38 -18.45
C THR A 74 -14.29 3.43 -19.50
N LEU A 75 -14.25 2.11 -19.27
CA LEU A 75 -14.83 1.13 -20.18
C LEU A 75 -16.34 1.34 -20.35
N LEU A 76 -17.08 1.47 -19.26
CA LEU A 76 -18.53 1.68 -19.30
C LEU A 76 -18.89 3.02 -19.97
N SER A 77 -18.15 4.09 -19.67
CA SER A 77 -18.37 5.41 -20.29
C SER A 77 -18.05 5.39 -21.77
N PHE A 78 -17.01 4.68 -22.21
CA PHE A 78 -16.72 4.51 -23.63
C PHE A 78 -17.89 3.83 -24.36
N MET A 79 -18.41 2.73 -23.83
CA MET A 79 -19.57 2.03 -24.41
C MET A 79 -20.82 2.92 -24.47
N TYR A 80 -21.09 3.67 -23.40
CA TYR A 80 -22.23 4.59 -23.32
C TYR A 80 -22.07 5.78 -24.28
N MET A 81 -20.86 6.35 -24.40
CA MET A 81 -20.61 7.47 -25.30
C MET A 81 -20.77 7.08 -26.77
N SER A 82 -20.43 5.84 -27.15
CA SER A 82 -20.74 5.31 -28.49
C SER A 82 -22.24 5.30 -28.80
N PHE A 83 -23.08 4.99 -27.80
CA PHE A 83 -24.55 5.06 -27.94
C PHE A 83 -25.07 6.50 -28.02
N ILE A 84 -24.56 7.41 -27.19
CA ILE A 84 -24.97 8.82 -27.21
C ILE A 84 -24.52 9.52 -28.49
N TRP A 85 -23.37 9.14 -29.04
CA TRP A 85 -22.89 9.68 -30.32
C TRP A 85 -23.94 9.50 -31.43
N ILE A 86 -24.57 8.33 -31.53
CA ILE A 86 -25.64 8.06 -32.50
C ILE A 86 -26.83 9.02 -32.30
N LYS A 87 -27.23 9.29 -31.05
CA LYS A 87 -28.30 10.27 -30.76
C LYS A 87 -27.88 11.70 -31.11
N ALA A 88 -26.62 12.04 -30.85
CA ALA A 88 -26.06 13.37 -31.08
C ALA A 88 -25.94 13.72 -32.57
N LEU A 89 -25.83 12.72 -33.47
CA LEU A 89 -25.88 12.91 -34.93
C LEU A 89 -27.21 13.51 -35.40
N VAL A 90 -28.31 13.21 -34.70
CA VAL A 90 -29.65 13.71 -35.04
C VAL A 90 -29.90 15.06 -34.37
N ALA A 91 -29.54 15.21 -33.09
CA ALA A 91 -29.61 16.47 -32.35
C ALA A 91 -28.75 16.46 -31.09
N GLY A 92 -28.13 17.60 -30.74
CA GLY A 92 -27.43 17.77 -29.46
C GLY A 92 -25.93 17.45 -29.50
N SER A 93 -25.24 17.77 -30.59
CA SER A 93 -23.77 17.64 -30.72
C SER A 93 -23.00 18.31 -29.56
N HIS A 94 -23.46 19.47 -29.09
CA HIS A 94 -22.89 20.15 -27.93
C HIS A 94 -22.97 19.31 -26.64
N VAL A 95 -24.05 18.53 -26.46
CA VAL A 95 -24.21 17.67 -25.27
C VAL A 95 -23.18 16.55 -25.28
N PHE A 96 -22.95 15.94 -26.45
CA PHE A 96 -21.90 14.94 -26.62
C PHE A 96 -20.52 15.51 -26.29
N MET A 97 -20.19 16.69 -26.83
CA MET A 97 -18.90 17.33 -26.58
C MET A 97 -18.70 17.67 -25.10
N ILE A 98 -19.71 18.24 -24.43
CA ILE A 98 -19.64 18.54 -22.99
C ILE A 98 -19.49 17.25 -22.18
N SER A 99 -20.28 16.22 -22.46
CA SER A 99 -20.17 14.91 -21.78
C SER A 99 -18.80 14.29 -21.98
N LEU A 100 -18.23 14.36 -23.19
CA LEU A 100 -16.90 13.84 -23.48
C LEU A 100 -15.83 14.53 -22.62
N VAL A 101 -15.88 15.86 -22.53
CA VAL A 101 -14.98 16.63 -21.68
C VAL A 101 -15.14 16.25 -20.21
N ILE A 102 -16.38 16.13 -19.71
CA ILE A 102 -16.65 15.70 -18.33
C ILE A 102 -16.06 14.31 -18.05
N VAL A 103 -16.28 13.34 -18.94
CA VAL A 103 -15.75 11.97 -18.80
C VAL A 103 -14.22 11.97 -18.76
N ILE A 104 -13.56 12.72 -19.65
CA ILE A 104 -12.10 12.82 -19.70
C ILE A 104 -11.55 13.46 -18.42
N LEU A 105 -12.14 14.57 -17.97
CA LEU A 105 -11.70 15.26 -16.76
C LEU A 105 -11.94 14.41 -15.50
N ALA A 106 -13.12 13.81 -15.36
CA ALA A 106 -13.45 12.95 -14.23
C ALA A 106 -12.55 11.70 -14.20
N GLY A 107 -12.31 11.07 -15.36
CA GLY A 107 -11.36 9.96 -15.50
C GLY A 107 -9.94 10.37 -15.12
N SER A 108 -9.49 11.55 -15.55
CA SER A 108 -8.17 12.09 -15.22
C SER A 108 -8.01 12.30 -13.71
N VAL A 109 -9.02 12.87 -13.04
CA VAL A 109 -9.02 13.07 -11.58
C VAL A 109 -8.91 11.74 -10.85
N LEU A 110 -9.72 10.73 -11.23
CA LEU A 110 -9.66 9.39 -10.60
C LEU A 110 -8.29 8.74 -10.80
N PHE A 111 -7.76 8.80 -12.02
CA PHE A 111 -6.46 8.22 -12.37
C PHE A 111 -5.32 8.88 -11.59
N TRP A 112 -5.17 10.20 -11.67
CA TRP A 112 -4.07 10.92 -11.03
C TRP A 112 -4.13 10.81 -9.51
N ASN A 113 -5.32 10.94 -8.92
CA ASN A 113 -5.51 10.75 -7.49
C ASN A 113 -5.11 9.32 -7.07
N GLY A 114 -5.53 8.30 -7.82
CA GLY A 114 -5.17 6.90 -7.56
C GLY A 114 -3.67 6.63 -7.71
N ILE A 115 -3.06 7.05 -8.82
CA ILE A 115 -1.67 6.72 -9.15
C ILE A 115 -0.68 7.44 -8.23
N ILE A 116 -0.95 8.70 -7.85
CA ILE A 116 -0.12 9.46 -6.91
C ILE A 116 -0.12 8.78 -5.54
N ARG A 117 -1.29 8.43 -5.01
CA ARG A 117 -1.40 7.69 -3.73
C ARG A 117 -0.59 6.40 -3.76
N VAL A 118 -0.71 5.64 -4.82
CA VAL A 118 0.00 4.37 -5.01
C VAL A 118 1.51 4.60 -5.09
N TYR A 119 1.97 5.54 -5.90
CA TYR A 119 3.40 5.79 -6.15
C TYR A 119 4.11 6.34 -4.93
N CYS A 120 3.46 7.19 -4.15
CA CYS A 120 4.04 7.79 -2.94
C CYS A 120 3.99 6.85 -1.72
N THR A 121 3.11 5.84 -1.72
CA THR A 121 2.83 5.05 -0.50
C THR A 121 3.36 3.60 -0.56
N SER A 122 3.37 2.99 -1.75
CA SER A 122 3.80 1.59 -1.93
C SER A 122 5.31 1.44 -1.77
N VAL A 123 5.75 0.42 -1.04
CA VAL A 123 7.16 0.02 -1.00
C VAL A 123 7.43 -1.08 -2.03
N GLN A 124 6.49 -2.02 -2.22
CA GLN A 124 6.68 -3.20 -3.08
C GLN A 124 6.68 -2.88 -4.57
N LEU A 125 6.13 -1.75 -4.96
CA LEU A 125 6.16 -1.30 -6.35
C LEU A 125 7.59 -1.13 -6.87
N GLY A 126 8.53 -0.74 -6.01
CA GLY A 126 9.92 -0.46 -6.38
C GLY A 126 10.05 0.62 -7.47
N ILE A 127 11.28 0.94 -7.87
CA ILE A 127 11.50 1.94 -8.94
C ILE A 127 11.11 1.40 -10.32
N LYS A 128 11.28 0.09 -10.53
CA LYS A 128 10.98 -0.61 -11.79
C LYS A 128 9.58 -0.32 -12.30
N TRP A 129 8.55 -0.64 -11.52
CA TRP A 129 7.16 -0.50 -11.97
C TRP A 129 6.71 0.95 -12.08
N ARG A 130 7.29 1.86 -11.28
CA ARG A 130 7.04 3.30 -11.38
C ARG A 130 7.50 3.85 -12.74
N ILE A 131 8.74 3.56 -13.12
CA ILE A 131 9.30 3.98 -14.40
C ILE A 131 8.55 3.33 -15.56
N THR A 132 8.27 2.02 -15.49
CA THR A 132 7.49 1.34 -16.53
C THR A 132 6.11 1.98 -16.72
N GLY A 133 5.41 2.37 -15.64
CA GLY A 133 4.13 3.07 -15.77
C GLY A 133 4.23 4.45 -16.41
N ILE A 134 5.31 5.20 -16.13
CA ILE A 134 5.54 6.52 -16.74
C ILE A 134 5.86 6.39 -18.22
N VAL A 135 6.74 5.46 -18.59
CA VAL A 135 7.18 5.25 -19.97
C VAL A 135 6.09 4.58 -20.83
N CYS A 136 5.31 3.65 -20.27
CA CYS A 136 4.29 2.97 -21.06
C CYS A 136 2.93 3.68 -21.05
N GLY A 137 2.80 4.81 -20.34
CA GLY A 137 1.51 5.48 -20.11
C GLY A 137 0.80 5.96 -21.38
N TRP A 138 1.56 6.32 -22.41
CA TRP A 138 1.02 6.78 -23.70
C TRP A 138 0.62 5.63 -24.65
N MET A 139 0.99 4.38 -24.33
CA MET A 139 0.69 3.21 -25.16
C MET A 139 -0.62 2.56 -24.66
N PRO A 140 -1.76 2.66 -25.35
CA PRO A 140 -3.07 2.32 -24.77
C PRO A 140 -3.17 0.89 -24.20
N ILE A 141 -2.74 -0.12 -24.95
CA ILE A 141 -2.84 -1.52 -24.55
C ILE A 141 -1.82 -1.85 -23.44
N VAL A 142 -0.58 -1.39 -23.60
CA VAL A 142 0.50 -1.64 -22.63
C VAL A 142 0.22 -0.92 -21.31
N ASN A 143 -0.30 0.30 -21.38
CA ASN A 143 -0.71 1.08 -20.20
C ASN A 143 -1.74 0.32 -19.36
N ILE A 144 -2.77 -0.28 -19.98
CA ILE A 144 -3.77 -1.09 -19.27
C ILE A 144 -3.10 -2.30 -18.58
N TYR A 145 -2.24 -3.03 -19.29
CA TYR A 145 -1.52 -4.17 -18.72
C TYR A 145 -0.66 -3.75 -17.50
N VAL A 146 0.14 -2.70 -17.66
CA VAL A 146 1.01 -2.19 -16.59
C VAL A 146 0.17 -1.70 -15.41
N LEU A 147 -0.90 -0.97 -15.66
CA LEU A 147 -1.79 -0.48 -14.62
C LEU A 147 -2.43 -1.63 -13.81
N VAL A 148 -2.88 -2.70 -14.48
CA VAL A 148 -3.39 -3.90 -13.79
C VAL A 148 -2.31 -4.56 -12.94
N LYS A 149 -1.06 -4.62 -13.42
CA LYS A 149 0.08 -5.13 -12.64
C LYS A 149 0.37 -4.27 -11.41
N ILE A 150 0.40 -2.95 -11.56
CA ILE A 150 0.60 -1.99 -10.46
C ILE A 150 -0.49 -2.19 -9.40
N ILE A 151 -1.76 -2.24 -9.81
CA ILE A 151 -2.90 -2.49 -8.92
C ILE A 151 -2.72 -3.80 -8.16
N LYS A 152 -2.31 -4.89 -8.84
CA LYS A 152 -2.14 -6.21 -8.21
C LYS A 152 -1.07 -6.17 -7.12
N ILE A 153 0.13 -5.66 -7.43
CA ILE A 153 1.25 -5.58 -6.48
C ILE A 153 0.84 -4.81 -5.23
N VAL A 154 0.15 -3.69 -5.42
CA VAL A 154 -0.22 -2.78 -4.34
C VAL A 154 -1.28 -3.39 -3.42
N LEU A 155 -2.22 -4.15 -3.98
CA LEU A 155 -3.24 -4.81 -3.18
C LEU A 155 -2.69 -6.00 -2.42
N GLU A 156 -1.77 -6.76 -3.02
CA GLU A 156 -1.02 -7.79 -2.30
C GLU A 156 -0.19 -7.19 -1.15
N GLU A 157 0.47 -6.04 -1.37
CA GLU A 157 1.16 -5.30 -0.30
C GLU A 157 0.19 -4.86 0.81
N ALA A 158 -0.95 -4.26 0.44
CA ALA A 158 -1.93 -3.78 1.40
C ALA A 158 -2.53 -4.93 2.22
N GLU A 159 -2.86 -6.05 1.58
CA GLU A 159 -3.38 -7.25 2.24
C GLU A 159 -2.34 -7.86 3.19
N PHE A 160 -1.10 -8.03 2.72
CA PHE A 160 -0.01 -8.57 3.53
C PHE A 160 0.24 -7.73 4.78
N GLU A 161 0.38 -6.40 4.63
CA GLU A 161 0.62 -5.50 5.77
C GLU A 161 -0.59 -5.43 6.71
N THR A 162 -1.83 -5.52 6.19
CA THR A 162 -3.04 -5.60 7.02
C THR A 162 -3.05 -6.86 7.86
N ASN A 163 -2.86 -8.02 7.24
CA ASN A 163 -2.84 -9.31 7.92
C ASN A 163 -1.73 -9.36 8.97
N LYS A 164 -0.56 -8.80 8.66
CA LYS A 164 0.56 -8.69 9.61
C LYS A 164 0.16 -7.86 10.84
N LEU A 165 -0.45 -6.69 10.65
CA LEU A 165 -0.86 -5.83 11.76
C LEU A 165 -1.99 -6.45 12.59
N GLU A 166 -2.98 -7.05 11.95
CA GLU A 166 -4.09 -7.74 12.63
C GLU A 166 -3.56 -8.92 13.46
N LEU A 167 -2.61 -9.69 12.91
CA LEU A 167 -1.97 -10.79 13.63
C LEU A 167 -1.21 -10.29 14.87
N ASN A 168 -0.47 -9.19 14.74
CA ASN A 168 0.24 -8.57 15.85
C ASN A 168 -0.73 -8.05 16.92
N MET A 169 -1.84 -7.43 16.52
CA MET A 169 -2.87 -6.99 17.46
C MET A 169 -3.50 -8.17 18.22
N ALA A 170 -3.84 -9.25 17.51
CA ALA A 170 -4.41 -10.45 18.11
C ALA A 170 -3.47 -11.20 19.07
N ARG A 171 -2.16 -10.95 18.97
CA ARG A 171 -1.12 -11.59 19.81
C ARG A 171 -0.49 -10.64 20.81
N LYS A 172 -0.90 -9.36 20.85
CA LYS A 172 -0.29 -8.31 21.66
C LYS A 172 -0.12 -8.72 23.13
N ASP A 173 -1.17 -9.29 23.73
CA ASP A 173 -1.16 -9.65 25.15
C ASP A 173 -0.55 -11.04 25.42
N LYS A 174 -0.29 -11.82 24.36
CA LYS A 174 0.25 -13.18 24.47
C LYS A 174 1.75 -13.21 24.66
N ASN A 175 2.45 -12.10 24.42
CA ASN A 175 3.90 -11.98 24.52
C ASN A 175 4.64 -13.15 23.85
N ILE A 176 4.26 -13.48 22.61
CA ILE A 176 4.71 -14.70 21.91
C ILE A 176 6.22 -14.79 21.67
N CYS A 177 6.94 -13.67 21.80
CA CYS A 177 8.40 -13.62 21.67
C CYS A 177 9.09 -13.46 23.04
N LYS A 178 8.37 -13.56 24.16
CA LYS A 178 8.96 -13.58 25.50
C LYS A 178 9.60 -14.93 25.76
N THR A 179 10.89 -15.01 25.46
CA THR A 179 11.73 -16.18 25.72
C THR A 179 12.15 -16.25 27.19
N ARG A 180 12.46 -17.45 27.69
CA ARG A 180 13.01 -17.65 29.05
C ARG A 180 14.33 -16.88 29.25
N TYR A 181 15.14 -16.84 28.20
CA TYR A 181 16.43 -16.17 28.16
C TYR A 181 16.40 -15.05 27.13
N PRO A 182 17.04 -13.90 27.38
CA PRO A 182 17.01 -12.77 26.44
C PRO A 182 17.69 -13.12 25.11
N LEU A 183 17.29 -12.42 24.05
CA LEU A 183 17.90 -12.57 22.73
C LEU A 183 19.16 -11.70 22.63
N LEU A 184 20.24 -12.25 22.11
CA LEU A 184 21.46 -11.53 21.76
C LEU A 184 21.60 -11.48 20.24
N LEU A 185 21.53 -10.27 19.67
CA LEU A 185 21.65 -10.05 18.23
C LEU A 185 23.11 -9.77 17.86
N VAL A 186 23.71 -10.63 17.02
CA VAL A 186 25.13 -10.58 16.65
C VAL A 186 25.28 -10.25 15.16
N HIS A 187 25.76 -9.03 14.86
CA HIS A 187 25.88 -8.54 13.48
C HIS A 187 27.06 -9.17 12.71
N GLY A 188 27.07 -8.99 11.39
CA GLY A 188 28.16 -9.41 10.51
C GLY A 188 29.23 -8.32 10.27
N VAL A 189 30.03 -8.53 9.22
CA VAL A 189 31.11 -7.62 8.81
C VAL A 189 30.58 -6.26 8.37
N PHE A 190 31.32 -5.18 8.64
CA PHE A 190 31.04 -3.79 8.24
C PHE A 190 29.80 -3.13 8.84
N PHE A 191 29.19 -3.73 9.84
CA PHE A 191 28.09 -3.11 10.59
C PHE A 191 28.47 -2.94 12.05
N ARG A 192 27.89 -1.93 12.69
CA ARG A 192 27.91 -1.77 14.15
C ARG A 192 26.48 -1.71 14.64
N ASP A 193 26.23 -2.23 15.83
CA ASP A 193 24.96 -2.06 16.53
C ASP A 193 24.79 -0.60 16.97
N SER A 194 24.47 0.28 16.01
CA SER A 194 24.28 1.71 16.27
C SER A 194 22.81 2.04 16.46
N ARG A 195 22.54 3.06 17.29
CA ARG A 195 21.18 3.58 17.52
C ARG A 195 20.56 4.21 16.27
N PHE A 196 21.38 4.72 15.33
CA PHE A 196 20.92 5.48 14.16
C PHE A 196 20.80 4.64 12.88
N PHE A 197 21.72 3.69 12.68
CA PHE A 197 21.65 2.69 11.61
C PHE A 197 21.65 1.31 12.25
N ASN A 198 20.45 0.81 12.54
CA ASN A 198 20.30 -0.52 13.10
C ASN A 198 20.43 -1.57 11.99
N TYR A 199 21.47 -2.39 12.07
CA TYR A 199 21.71 -3.52 11.16
C TYR A 199 20.49 -4.42 10.97
N TRP A 200 19.74 -4.61 12.04
CA TRP A 200 18.58 -5.49 12.11
C TRP A 200 17.28 -4.84 11.61
N GLY A 201 17.35 -3.58 11.16
CA GLY A 201 16.23 -2.83 10.60
C GLY A 201 14.99 -2.86 11.50
N ARG A 202 13.89 -3.42 10.96
CA ARG A 202 12.59 -3.48 11.66
C ARG A 202 12.47 -4.64 12.67
N ILE A 203 13.38 -5.62 12.65
CA ILE A 203 13.27 -6.87 13.40
C ILE A 203 13.20 -6.64 14.93
N PRO A 204 14.10 -5.86 15.56
CA PRO A 204 14.10 -5.74 17.01
C PRO A 204 12.85 -5.04 17.54
N SER A 205 12.31 -4.08 16.79
CA SER A 205 11.05 -3.41 17.15
C SER A 205 9.88 -4.38 17.15
N GLU A 206 9.81 -5.27 16.16
CA GLU A 206 8.76 -6.29 16.05
C GLU A 206 8.83 -7.32 17.19
N LEU A 207 10.03 -7.83 17.48
CA LEU A 207 10.25 -8.80 18.55
C LEU A 207 9.96 -8.20 19.94
N LYS A 208 10.42 -6.96 20.21
CA LYS A 208 10.14 -6.26 21.47
C LYS A 208 8.65 -6.00 21.68
N LYS A 209 7.91 -5.61 20.63
CA LYS A 209 6.45 -5.46 20.69
C LYS A 209 5.73 -6.74 21.08
N ASN A 210 6.34 -7.90 20.81
CA ASN A 210 5.83 -9.22 21.15
C ASN A 210 6.47 -9.80 22.43
N GLY A 211 7.09 -8.96 23.27
CA GLY A 211 7.58 -9.35 24.61
C GLY A 211 9.03 -9.83 24.68
N ALA A 212 9.80 -9.76 23.58
CA ALA A 212 11.21 -10.14 23.61
C ALA A 212 12.06 -9.11 24.37
N VAL A 213 12.96 -9.60 25.23
CA VAL A 213 14.08 -8.82 25.76
C VAL A 213 15.26 -9.02 24.82
N ILE A 214 15.85 -7.92 24.34
CA ILE A 214 16.88 -7.96 23.29
C ILE A 214 18.08 -7.14 23.71
N PHE A 215 19.25 -7.78 23.63
CA PHE A 215 20.57 -7.18 23.68
C PHE A 215 21.27 -7.29 22.32
N TYR A 216 22.32 -6.51 22.18
CA TYR A 216 23.16 -6.43 20.99
C TYR A 216 24.57 -6.90 21.34
N GLY A 217 25.20 -7.63 20.40
CA GLY A 217 26.53 -8.21 20.56
C GLY A 217 27.62 -7.15 20.69
N GLN A 218 27.51 -6.03 19.95
CA GLN A 218 28.45 -4.90 19.99
C GLN A 218 29.92 -5.24 19.69
N GLN A 219 30.18 -6.43 19.13
CA GLN A 219 31.52 -6.89 18.80
C GLN A 219 32.10 -6.12 17.60
N GLN A 220 33.44 -6.08 17.47
CA GLN A 220 34.09 -5.38 16.38
C GLN A 220 33.77 -6.01 15.02
N SER A 221 33.35 -5.18 14.08
CA SER A 221 32.87 -5.65 12.78
C SER A 221 33.95 -6.25 11.85
N ALA A 222 35.22 -5.90 12.07
CA ALA A 222 36.33 -6.25 11.18
C ALA A 222 37.50 -6.96 11.89
N ALA A 223 37.31 -7.35 13.16
CA ALA A 223 38.31 -8.14 13.88
C ALA A 223 38.24 -9.62 13.50
N SER A 224 39.25 -10.39 13.89
CA SER A 224 39.27 -11.85 13.70
C SER A 224 38.11 -12.51 14.45
N VAL A 225 37.64 -13.66 13.94
CA VAL A 225 36.56 -14.44 14.58
C VAL A 225 36.88 -14.75 16.05
N LYS A 226 38.13 -15.14 16.33
CA LYS A 226 38.58 -15.40 17.70
C LYS A 226 38.43 -14.18 18.62
N ALA A 227 38.88 -13.01 18.17
CA ALA A 227 38.77 -11.79 18.97
C ALA A 227 37.30 -11.37 19.18
N CYS A 228 36.47 -11.48 18.15
CA CYS A 228 35.03 -11.22 18.28
C CYS A 228 34.35 -12.20 19.25
N GLY A 229 34.73 -13.47 19.25
CA GLY A 229 34.23 -14.47 20.19
C GLY A 229 34.62 -14.16 21.64
N GLU A 230 35.83 -13.63 21.87
CA GLU A 230 36.25 -13.14 23.19
C GLU A 230 35.38 -11.95 23.64
N GLU A 231 35.16 -10.96 22.78
CA GLU A 231 34.28 -9.80 23.05
C GLU A 231 32.83 -10.23 23.32
N LEU A 232 32.29 -11.17 22.52
CA LEU A 232 30.95 -11.71 22.72
C LEU A 232 30.83 -12.51 24.01
N ALA A 233 31.86 -13.27 24.39
CA ALA A 233 31.88 -14.00 25.65
C ALA A 233 31.83 -13.04 26.85
N GLU A 234 32.59 -11.94 26.82
CA GLU A 234 32.52 -10.87 27.82
C GLU A 234 31.13 -10.21 27.84
N ARG A 235 30.57 -9.93 26.65
CA ARG A 235 29.24 -9.33 26.53
C ARG A 235 28.15 -10.21 27.14
N ILE A 236 28.22 -11.52 26.90
CA ILE A 236 27.27 -12.50 27.46
C ILE A 236 27.37 -12.53 29.00
N LYS A 237 28.59 -12.54 29.55
CA LYS A 237 28.80 -12.50 31.01
C LYS A 237 28.19 -11.23 31.63
N SER A 238 28.45 -10.06 31.04
CA SER A 238 27.84 -8.80 31.48
C SER A 238 26.31 -8.87 31.47
N ILE A 239 25.69 -9.42 30.42
CA ILE A 239 24.22 -9.55 30.36
C ILE A 239 23.70 -10.50 31.44
N VAL A 240 24.38 -11.62 31.67
CA VAL A 240 24.06 -12.59 32.72
C VAL A 240 24.11 -11.93 34.10
N ASP A 241 25.18 -11.18 34.37
CA ASP A 241 25.38 -10.48 35.64
C ASP A 241 24.33 -9.37 35.86
N ASP A 242 24.06 -8.55 34.84
CA ASP A 242 23.14 -7.42 34.92
C ASP A 242 21.66 -7.85 35.05
N THR A 243 21.29 -8.97 34.44
CA THR A 243 19.88 -9.42 34.38
C THR A 243 19.57 -10.57 35.32
N GLY A 244 20.59 -11.25 35.86
CA GLY A 244 20.46 -12.49 36.62
C GLY A 244 20.00 -13.69 35.78
N CYS A 245 20.03 -13.61 34.45
CA CYS A 245 19.65 -14.72 33.59
C CYS A 245 20.78 -15.77 33.52
N GLU A 246 20.46 -17.05 33.41
CA GLU A 246 21.50 -18.10 33.35
C GLU A 246 22.19 -18.20 31.98
N LYS A 247 21.48 -17.81 30.91
CA LYS A 247 21.86 -18.01 29.50
C LYS A 247 21.28 -16.91 28.64
N VAL A 248 21.74 -16.82 27.39
CA VAL A 248 21.15 -16.00 26.32
C VAL A 248 20.82 -16.87 25.10
N ASN A 249 19.91 -16.39 24.24
CA ASN A 249 19.65 -16.98 22.93
C ASN A 249 20.33 -16.13 21.84
N ILE A 250 21.33 -16.67 21.16
CA ILE A 250 22.06 -15.94 20.13
C ILE A 250 21.34 -16.04 18.79
N ILE A 251 21.08 -14.89 18.16
CA ILE A 251 20.65 -14.79 16.77
C ILE A 251 21.72 -14.02 16.02
N ALA A 252 22.34 -14.68 15.07
CA ALA A 252 23.48 -14.16 14.35
C ALA A 252 23.24 -14.12 12.84
N HIS A 253 23.97 -13.23 12.15
CA HIS A 253 23.91 -13.13 10.70
C HIS A 253 25.31 -12.97 10.08
N SER A 254 25.55 -13.67 8.96
CA SER A 254 26.83 -13.67 8.24
C SER A 254 28.01 -14.04 9.17
N LYS A 255 29.11 -13.26 9.21
CA LYS A 255 30.28 -13.52 10.09
C LYS A 255 29.90 -13.68 11.55
N GLY A 256 28.87 -12.98 12.03
CA GLY A 256 28.44 -13.06 13.43
C GLY A 256 28.00 -14.46 13.87
N GLY A 257 27.72 -15.38 12.93
CA GLY A 257 27.41 -16.78 13.27
C GLY A 257 28.65 -17.65 13.51
N LEU A 258 29.83 -17.16 13.11
CA LEU A 258 31.13 -17.77 13.37
C LEU A 258 31.79 -17.21 14.62
N ASP A 259 31.57 -15.91 14.88
CA ASP A 259 32.01 -15.19 16.09
C ASP A 259 31.39 -15.82 17.35
#